data_AF-A0A3D5Y616-F1
#
_entry.id   AF-A0A3D5Y616-F1
#
_cell.length_a   1.000
_cell.length_b   1.000
_cell.length_c   1.000
_cell.angle_alpha   90.00
_cell.angle_beta   90.00
_cell.angle_gamma   90.00
#
_symmetry.space_group_name_H-M   'P 1'
#
loop_
_entity.id
_entity.type
_entity.pdbx_description
1 polymer ?
#
loop_
_entity_poly.entity_id
_entity_poly.type
_entity_poly.pdbx_seq_one_letter_code
_entity_poly.pdbx_strand_id
1 'polypeptide(L)'
;MSVPELATAPAVKSTARLPWAGPALFISVAAAILVFFWWFLGSSPAGHDKTGSAADSVAERIRPVGQLLVVASEGQKIPAESITTNGEAIYQAACAACHGAGIAGAPRLGDAAMWSERISAGLDALYANAISGLQGPNGVMPPRGGNTALGDAEVQAAVDYMMAQLQ
;
A
#
# COMPACT_ATOMS: atom_id res chain seq x y z
N MET A 1 -12.27 -59.04 -67.28
CA MET A 1 -11.50 -58.69 -66.06
C MET A 1 -10.61 -57.52 -66.46
N SER A 2 -11.02 -56.31 -66.12
CA SER A 2 -10.38 -55.08 -66.60
C SER A 2 -10.17 -54.18 -65.38
N VAL A 3 -8.92 -54.08 -64.94
CA VAL A 3 -8.50 -53.25 -63.81
C VAL A 3 -8.37 -51.80 -64.30
N PRO A 4 -8.91 -50.79 -63.59
CA PRO A 4 -8.62 -49.41 -63.93
C PRO A 4 -7.26 -48.97 -63.38
N GLU A 5 -6.50 -48.33 -64.29
CA GLU A 5 -5.22 -47.64 -64.16
C GLU A 5 -5.21 -46.63 -62.99
N LEU A 6 -4.20 -46.71 -62.11
CA LEU A 6 -3.96 -45.72 -61.05
C LEU A 6 -3.41 -44.42 -61.66
N ALA A 7 -4.17 -43.34 -61.56
CA ALA A 7 -3.72 -41.99 -61.88
C ALA A 7 -2.62 -41.53 -60.90
N THR A 8 -1.50 -41.06 -61.45
CA THR A 8 -0.35 -40.51 -60.73
C THR A 8 -0.65 -39.10 -60.21
N ALA A 9 -0.37 -38.86 -58.93
CA ALA A 9 -0.49 -37.53 -58.31
C ALA A 9 0.63 -36.58 -58.78
N PRO A 10 0.38 -35.26 -58.92
CA PRO A 10 1.40 -34.31 -59.37
C PRO A 10 2.41 -33.95 -58.28
N ALA A 11 3.65 -33.70 -58.71
CA ALA A 11 4.78 -33.35 -57.85
C ALA A 11 4.62 -31.98 -57.17
N VAL A 12 4.72 -31.97 -55.84
CA VAL A 12 4.80 -30.75 -55.02
C VAL A 12 6.22 -30.18 -55.11
N LYS A 13 6.34 -28.93 -55.58
CA LYS A 13 7.60 -28.19 -55.65
C LYS A 13 8.01 -27.75 -54.24
N SER A 14 9.20 -28.18 -53.82
CA SER A 14 9.83 -27.79 -52.55
C SER A 14 10.12 -26.29 -52.53
N THR A 15 9.40 -25.55 -51.68
CA THR A 15 9.70 -24.15 -51.39
C THR A 15 10.81 -24.07 -50.36
N ALA A 16 11.90 -23.37 -50.72
CA ALA A 16 13.08 -23.20 -49.89
C ALA A 16 12.74 -22.55 -48.54
N ARG A 17 13.22 -23.14 -47.44
CA ARG A 17 13.07 -22.59 -46.08
C ARG A 17 13.99 -21.38 -45.91
N LEU A 18 13.42 -20.21 -45.61
CA LEU A 18 14.17 -19.01 -45.25
C LEU A 18 14.75 -19.17 -43.82
N PRO A 19 16.01 -18.76 -43.54
CA PRO A 19 16.59 -18.94 -42.21
C PRO A 19 15.96 -17.97 -41.19
N TRP A 20 15.35 -18.54 -40.16
CA TRP A 20 14.81 -17.87 -38.97
C TRP A 20 15.94 -17.16 -38.20
N ALA A 21 16.09 -15.85 -38.38
CA ALA A 21 17.09 -15.00 -37.71
C ALA A 21 16.64 -14.52 -36.30
N GLY A 22 15.91 -15.35 -35.56
CA GLY A 22 15.36 -15.01 -34.24
C GLY A 22 16.38 -14.82 -33.10
N PRO A 23 17.47 -15.60 -32.98
CA PRO A 23 18.34 -15.53 -31.80
C PRO A 23 19.22 -14.27 -31.75
N ALA A 24 19.57 -13.71 -32.91
CA ALA A 24 20.54 -12.61 -32.99
C ALA A 24 20.01 -11.31 -32.38
N LEU A 25 18.71 -11.02 -32.55
CA LEU A 25 18.11 -9.79 -32.05
C LEU A 25 18.01 -9.77 -30.51
N PHE A 26 17.69 -10.92 -29.89
CA PHE A 26 17.60 -11.05 -28.43
C PHE A 26 18.97 -10.91 -27.75
N ILE A 27 20.03 -11.46 -28.35
CA ILE A 27 21.39 -11.37 -27.82
C ILE A 27 21.88 -9.91 -27.87
N SER A 28 21.59 -9.17 -28.94
CA SER A 28 21.97 -7.76 -29.05
C SER A 28 21.28 -6.88 -28.00
N VAL A 29 19.98 -7.11 -27.74
CA VAL A 29 19.24 -6.37 -26.71
C VAL A 29 19.75 -6.69 -25.31
N ALA A 30 19.99 -7.97 -25.00
CA ALA A 30 20.52 -8.38 -23.70
C ALA A 30 21.93 -7.81 -23.45
N ALA A 31 22.81 -7.81 -24.45
CA ALA A 31 24.14 -7.23 -24.34
C ALA A 31 24.10 -5.72 -24.08
N ALA A 32 23.19 -4.98 -24.74
CA ALA A 32 23.03 -3.54 -24.51
C ALA A 32 22.56 -3.22 -23.07
N ILE A 33 21.62 -4.02 -22.53
CA ILE A 33 21.14 -3.86 -21.14
C ILE A 33 22.28 -4.12 -20.15
N LEU A 34 23.07 -5.18 -20.34
CA LEU A 34 24.19 -5.49 -19.46
C LEU A 34 25.27 -4.41 -19.47
N VAL A 35 25.59 -3.84 -20.64
CA VAL A 35 26.55 -2.73 -20.76
C VAL A 35 26.00 -1.47 -20.08
N PHE A 36 24.71 -1.16 -20.26
CA PHE A 36 24.06 -0.03 -19.60
C PHE A 36 24.06 -0.18 -18.07
N PHE A 37 23.68 -1.34 -17.55
CA PHE A 37 23.66 -1.59 -16.10
C PHE A 37 25.07 -1.61 -15.51
N TRP A 38 26.09 -2.15 -16.20
CA TRP A 38 27.47 -2.09 -15.71
C TRP A 38 28.03 -0.66 -15.67
N TRP A 39 27.74 0.15 -16.69
CA TRP A 39 28.10 1.56 -16.72
C TRP A 39 27.35 2.37 -15.66
N PHE A 40 26.07 2.08 -15.43
CA PHE A 40 25.21 2.80 -14.49
C PHE A 40 25.44 2.39 -13.02
N LEU A 41 25.60 1.10 -12.71
CA LEU A 41 25.99 0.63 -11.35
C LEU A 41 27.45 0.95 -11.02
N GLY A 42 28.34 0.93 -12.03
CA GLY A 42 29.75 1.30 -11.87
C GLY A 42 29.98 2.80 -11.61
N SER A 43 28.97 3.63 -11.86
CA SER A 43 28.99 5.08 -11.64
C SER A 43 28.34 5.49 -10.32
N SER A 44 28.47 4.70 -9.25
CA SER A 44 28.02 5.11 -7.91
C SER A 44 29.08 5.96 -7.21
N PRO A 45 28.78 7.20 -6.78
CA PRO A 45 29.65 7.95 -5.89
C PRO A 45 29.42 7.50 -4.43
N ALA A 46 30.54 7.33 -3.72
CA ALA A 46 30.69 7.38 -2.26
C ALA A 46 30.10 6.25 -1.38
N GLY A 47 31.02 5.45 -0.83
CA GLY A 47 31.24 5.43 0.63
C GLY A 47 30.38 4.48 1.47
N HIS A 48 30.92 3.29 1.75
CA HIS A 48 30.53 2.49 2.92
C HIS A 48 31.77 2.21 3.77
N ASP A 49 32.16 3.19 4.57
CA ASP A 49 33.06 3.04 5.70
C ASP A 49 32.31 2.43 6.89
N LYS A 50 32.78 1.24 7.29
CA LYS A 50 32.37 0.60 8.53
C LYS A 50 33.25 1.13 9.66
N THR A 51 32.75 2.06 10.47
CA THR A 51 33.15 2.23 11.88
C THR A 51 32.16 3.12 12.62
N GLY A 52 31.33 2.53 13.49
CA GLY A 52 30.44 3.28 14.37
C GLY A 52 29.30 2.42 14.91
N SER A 53 29.60 1.65 15.96
CA SER A 53 28.67 0.99 16.90
C SER A 53 27.17 1.11 16.59
N ALA A 54 26.59 0.02 16.09
CA ALA A 54 25.14 -0.12 15.88
C ALA A 54 24.32 -0.08 17.20
N ALA A 55 24.97 0.01 18.36
CA ALA A 55 24.32 0.16 19.65
C ALA A 55 24.19 1.63 20.10
N ASP A 56 25.11 2.52 19.71
CA ASP A 56 25.08 3.93 20.11
C ASP A 56 24.12 4.78 19.25
N SER A 57 23.74 4.27 18.08
CA SER A 57 22.84 4.94 17.13
C SER A 57 21.34 4.80 17.45
N VAL A 58 20.99 3.85 18.33
CA VAL A 58 19.60 3.56 18.70
C VAL A 58 19.19 4.41 19.90
N ALA A 59 20.10 4.63 20.86
CA ALA A 59 19.84 5.42 22.06
C ALA A 59 19.60 6.92 21.77
N GLU A 60 20.30 7.50 20.79
CA GLU A 60 20.10 8.93 20.43
C GLU A 60 18.78 9.15 19.64
N ARG A 61 18.30 8.14 18.90
CA ARG A 61 17.06 8.22 18.12
C ARG A 61 15.78 7.93 18.91
N ILE A 62 15.90 7.47 20.16
CA ILE A 62 14.76 7.27 21.08
C ILE A 62 14.58 8.48 22.00
N ARG A 63 15.30 9.59 21.78
CA ARG A 63 15.03 10.83 22.51
C ARG A 63 13.75 11.47 21.95
N PRO A 64 12.73 11.72 22.77
CA PRO A 64 11.55 12.45 22.31
C PRO A 64 11.94 13.89 21.97
N VAL A 65 12.04 14.18 20.67
CA VAL A 65 12.22 15.53 20.12
C VAL A 65 10.84 16.16 19.91
N GLY A 66 10.21 16.57 21.00
CA GLY A 66 8.98 17.34 20.93
C GLY A 66 8.03 17.08 22.09
N GLN A 67 8.15 17.87 23.14
CA GLN A 67 6.99 18.14 23.98
C GLN A 67 6.18 19.22 23.26
N LEU A 68 5.21 18.80 22.46
CA LEU A 68 4.15 19.70 22.03
C LEU A 68 3.29 20.00 23.27
N LEU A 69 3.47 21.21 23.82
CA LEU A 69 2.42 21.83 24.62
C LEU A 69 1.22 22.00 23.69
N VAL A 70 0.34 21.00 23.68
CA VAL A 70 -1.04 21.22 23.25
C VAL A 70 -1.63 22.13 24.32
N VAL A 71 -1.62 23.44 24.02
CA VAL A 71 -2.46 24.40 24.74
C VAL A 71 -3.89 23.89 24.58
N ALA A 72 -4.40 23.29 25.65
CA ALA A 72 -5.77 22.89 25.76
C ALA A 72 -6.63 24.14 25.49
N SER A 73 -7.25 24.20 24.31
CA SER A 73 -8.45 25.00 24.15
C SER A 73 -9.45 24.45 25.16
N GLU A 74 -9.91 25.29 26.07
CA GLU A 74 -10.87 24.95 27.10
C GLU A 74 -12.05 24.15 26.53
N GLY A 75 -12.23 22.91 26.99
CA GLY A 75 -13.51 22.22 26.85
C GLY A 75 -13.50 20.70 26.66
N GLN A 76 -12.44 20.07 26.13
CA GLN A 76 -12.47 18.62 25.87
C GLN A 76 -11.45 17.88 26.74
N LYS A 77 -11.93 17.18 27.77
CA LYS A 77 -11.13 16.14 28.45
C LYS A 77 -10.92 14.99 27.48
N ILE A 78 -9.80 14.98 26.77
CA ILE A 78 -9.34 13.76 26.11
C ILE A 78 -8.75 12.86 27.20
N PRO A 79 -9.25 11.62 27.40
CA PRO A 79 -8.72 10.69 28.39
C PRO A 79 -7.23 10.44 28.13
N ALA A 80 -6.41 10.57 29.17
CA ALA A 80 -4.95 10.46 29.10
C ALA A 80 -4.43 9.09 28.60
N GLU A 81 -5.29 8.07 28.53
CA GLU A 81 -4.95 6.77 27.92
C GLU A 81 -4.74 6.85 26.40
N SER A 82 -5.46 7.75 25.71
CA SER A 82 -5.33 7.97 24.26
C SER A 82 -3.93 8.46 23.84
N ILE A 83 -3.18 9.05 24.77
CA ILE A 83 -1.85 9.64 24.50
C ILE A 83 -0.78 8.55 24.37
N THR A 84 -1.02 7.34 24.90
CA THR A 84 -0.05 6.22 24.80
C THR A 84 -0.15 5.44 23.49
N THR A 85 -1.24 5.63 22.74
CA THR A 85 -1.55 4.84 21.55
C THR A 85 -1.45 5.72 20.31
N ASN A 86 -0.47 5.42 19.44
CA ASN A 86 -0.22 6.21 18.23
C ASN A 86 -1.31 5.93 17.17
N GLY A 87 -2.41 6.67 17.25
CA GLY A 87 -3.56 6.57 16.36
C GLY A 87 -3.22 6.80 14.88
N GLU A 88 -2.26 7.68 14.58
CA GLU A 88 -1.77 7.89 13.22
C GLU A 88 -1.11 6.63 12.67
N ALA A 89 -0.20 6.01 13.44
CA ALA A 89 0.47 4.79 13.01
C ALA A 89 -0.52 3.64 12.76
N ILE A 90 -1.54 3.50 13.60
CA ILE A 90 -2.59 2.50 13.44
C ILE A 90 -3.44 2.82 12.21
N TYR A 91 -3.80 4.09 12.00
CA TYR A 91 -4.49 4.52 10.79
C TYR A 91 -3.71 4.12 9.54
N GLN A 92 -2.41 4.43 9.48
CA GLN A 92 -1.58 4.10 8.33
C GLN A 92 -1.49 2.59 8.10
N ALA A 93 -1.39 1.80 9.17
CA ALA A 93 -1.22 0.35 9.08
C ALA A 93 -2.51 -0.40 8.71
N ALA A 94 -3.67 0.04 9.19
CA ALA A 94 -4.92 -0.74 9.10
C ALA A 94 -6.08 -0.01 8.39
N CYS A 95 -6.12 1.32 8.43
CA CYS A 95 -7.30 2.09 8.01
C CYS A 95 -7.10 2.79 6.66
N ALA A 96 -5.88 3.25 6.38
CA ALA A 96 -5.53 4.08 5.22
C ALA A 96 -5.79 3.39 3.89
N ALA A 97 -5.68 2.07 3.83
CA ALA A 97 -5.95 1.30 2.62
C ALA A 97 -7.34 1.60 2.04
N CYS A 98 -8.34 1.78 2.90
CA CYS A 98 -9.69 2.13 2.47
C CYS A 98 -9.97 3.63 2.63
N HIS A 99 -9.62 4.21 3.76
CA HIS A 99 -9.97 5.59 4.12
C HIS A 99 -9.03 6.66 3.55
N GLY A 100 -7.90 6.30 2.93
CA GLY A 100 -7.02 7.27 2.28
C GLY A 100 -7.62 7.80 0.98
N ALA A 101 -7.92 6.90 0.04
CA ALA A 101 -8.52 7.24 -1.26
C ALA A 101 -10.06 7.09 -1.29
N GLY A 102 -10.66 6.52 -0.24
CA GLY A 102 -12.10 6.24 -0.19
C GLY A 102 -12.48 5.01 -1.01
N ILE A 103 -11.67 3.96 -0.93
CA ILE A 103 -11.89 2.72 -1.68
C ILE A 103 -13.22 2.09 -1.24
N ALA A 104 -13.95 1.56 -2.22
CA ALA A 104 -15.24 0.89 -2.00
C ALA A 104 -16.27 1.75 -1.24
N GLY A 105 -16.20 3.09 -1.39
CA GLY A 105 -17.14 4.02 -0.76
C GLY A 105 -16.79 4.39 0.69
N ALA A 106 -15.61 4.01 1.18
CA ALA A 106 -15.13 4.44 2.49
C ALA A 106 -15.00 5.96 2.56
N PRO A 107 -15.36 6.59 3.70
CA PRO A 107 -15.18 8.03 3.88
C PRO A 107 -13.70 8.38 3.89
N ARG A 108 -13.30 9.30 3.01
CA ARG A 108 -11.91 9.76 2.89
C ARG A 108 -11.50 10.57 4.12
N LEU A 109 -10.26 10.38 4.56
CA LEU A 109 -9.64 11.22 5.57
C LEU A 109 -9.66 12.69 5.12
N GLY A 110 -10.07 13.60 6.00
CA GLY A 110 -10.15 15.04 5.68
C GLY A 110 -11.37 15.47 4.85
N ASP A 111 -12.21 14.55 4.37
CA ASP A 111 -13.39 14.90 3.56
C ASP A 111 -14.60 15.24 4.44
N ALA A 112 -14.66 16.50 4.90
CA ALA A 112 -15.72 16.98 5.79
C ALA A 112 -17.15 16.72 5.25
N ALA A 113 -17.34 16.71 3.92
CA ALA A 113 -18.64 16.42 3.33
C ALA A 113 -19.06 14.96 3.58
N MET A 114 -18.15 14.01 3.37
CA MET A 114 -18.40 12.58 3.67
C MET A 114 -18.57 12.31 5.18
N TRP A 115 -17.92 13.10 6.03
CA TRP A 115 -17.94 12.91 7.48
C TRP A 115 -19.09 13.62 8.21
N SER A 116 -19.67 14.68 7.65
CA SER A 116 -20.72 15.49 8.30
C SER A 116 -21.85 14.67 8.97
N GLU A 117 -22.50 13.79 8.22
CA GLU A 117 -23.58 12.92 8.73
C GLU A 117 -23.07 11.92 9.79
N ARG A 118 -21.85 11.42 9.62
CA ARG A 118 -21.23 10.44 10.53
C ARG A 118 -20.92 11.06 11.89
N ILE A 119 -20.38 12.29 11.87
CA ILE A 119 -20.09 13.06 13.08
C ILE A 119 -21.39 13.38 13.84
N SER A 120 -22.50 13.61 13.12
CA SER A 120 -23.79 13.88 13.74
C SER A 120 -24.32 12.72 14.61
N ALA A 121 -23.90 11.49 14.31
CA ALA A 121 -24.21 10.32 15.13
C ALA A 121 -23.41 10.27 16.45
N GLY A 122 -22.35 11.07 16.57
CA GLY A 122 -21.49 11.15 17.75
C GLY A 122 -20.28 10.21 17.71
N LEU A 123 -19.24 10.54 18.48
CA LEU A 123 -17.98 9.78 18.53
C LEU A 123 -18.17 8.33 19.01
N ASP A 124 -19.03 8.11 20.00
CA ASP A 124 -19.29 6.76 20.54
C ASP A 124 -19.83 5.80 19.47
N ALA A 125 -20.69 6.30 18.58
CA ALA A 125 -21.20 5.54 17.46
C ALA A 125 -20.10 5.22 16.44
N LEU A 126 -19.17 6.15 16.20
CA LEU A 126 -18.01 5.92 15.33
C LEU A 126 -17.07 4.85 15.89
N TYR A 127 -16.79 4.91 17.19
CA TYR A 127 -16.00 3.87 17.86
C TYR A 127 -16.68 2.51 17.78
N ALA A 128 -17.97 2.43 18.10
CA ALA A 128 -18.71 1.18 18.05
C ALA A 128 -18.70 0.56 16.65
N ASN A 129 -18.95 1.38 15.61
CA ASN A 129 -18.90 0.94 14.21
C ASN A 129 -17.50 0.52 13.79
N ALA A 130 -16.44 1.21 14.24
CA ALA A 130 -15.07 0.85 13.92
C ALA A 130 -14.63 -0.46 14.60
N ILE A 131 -15.05 -0.69 15.84
CA ILE A 131 -14.72 -1.89 16.61
C ILE A 131 -15.51 -3.10 16.09
N SER A 132 -16.83 -2.96 15.97
CA SER A 132 -17.73 -4.06 15.61
C SER A 132 -17.89 -4.26 14.11
N GLY A 133 -17.42 -3.29 13.30
CA GLY A 133 -17.65 -3.25 11.86
C GLY A 133 -19.05 -2.70 11.54
N LEU A 134 -19.22 -2.31 10.28
CA LEU A 134 -20.45 -1.74 9.75
C LEU A 134 -20.72 -2.27 8.35
N GLN A 135 -21.95 -2.75 8.12
CA GLN A 135 -22.48 -2.96 6.79
C GLN A 135 -23.39 -1.79 6.46
N GLY A 136 -23.00 -0.99 5.47
CA GLY A 136 -23.75 0.17 5.04
C GLY A 136 -24.12 0.10 3.56
N PRO A 137 -24.99 1.02 3.10
CA PRO A 137 -25.34 1.14 1.68
C PRO A 137 -24.13 1.53 0.81
N ASN A 138 -23.13 2.16 1.43
CA ASN A 138 -21.92 2.65 0.76
C ASN A 138 -20.74 1.69 0.85
N GLY A 139 -20.91 0.49 1.40
CA GLY A 139 -19.84 -0.51 1.51
C GLY A 139 -19.79 -1.23 2.86
N VAL A 140 -18.70 -1.96 3.04
CA VAL A 140 -18.44 -2.81 4.22
C VAL A 140 -17.20 -2.28 4.93
N MET A 141 -17.36 -1.89 6.20
CA MET A 141 -16.26 -1.68 7.12
C MET A 141 -16.11 -2.95 7.98
N PRO A 142 -15.02 -3.72 7.85
CA PRO A 142 -14.80 -4.90 8.68
C PRO A 142 -14.55 -4.51 10.15
N PRO A 143 -14.84 -5.41 11.11
CA PRO A 143 -14.51 -5.19 12.52
C PRO A 143 -13.03 -4.85 12.70
N ARG A 144 -12.74 -3.83 13.52
CA ARG A 144 -11.39 -3.32 13.80
C ARG A 144 -10.57 -2.99 12.54
N GLY A 145 -11.24 -2.52 11.48
CA GLY A 145 -10.58 -2.24 10.20
C GLY A 145 -10.00 -3.47 9.50
N GLY A 146 -10.43 -4.68 9.89
CA GLY A 146 -9.93 -5.94 9.36
C GLY A 146 -8.66 -6.45 10.07
N ASN A 147 -8.16 -5.72 11.06
CA ASN A 147 -7.03 -6.16 11.87
C ASN A 147 -7.51 -6.66 13.25
N THR A 148 -7.64 -7.98 13.38
CA THR A 148 -8.13 -8.61 14.62
C THR A 148 -7.14 -8.52 15.79
N ALA A 149 -5.89 -8.13 15.54
CA ALA A 149 -4.88 -7.96 16.58
C ALA A 149 -5.02 -6.63 17.33
N LEU A 150 -5.75 -5.65 16.78
CA LEU A 150 -5.97 -4.37 17.45
C LEU A 150 -6.90 -4.54 18.66
N GLY A 151 -6.54 -3.88 19.77
CA GLY A 151 -7.43 -3.65 20.90
C GLY A 151 -8.41 -2.51 20.62
N ASP A 152 -9.47 -2.42 21.42
CA ASP A 152 -10.51 -1.40 21.22
C ASP A 152 -9.97 0.02 21.42
N ALA A 153 -9.06 0.24 22.37
CA ALA A 153 -8.40 1.52 22.59
C ALA A 153 -7.52 1.95 21.39
N GLU A 154 -6.90 0.99 20.69
CA GLU A 154 -6.11 1.24 19.48
C GLU A 154 -7.01 1.66 18.32
N VAL A 155 -8.16 1.01 18.16
CA VAL A 155 -9.16 1.40 17.17
C VAL A 155 -9.71 2.79 17.48
N GLN A 156 -10.01 3.09 18.74
CA GLN A 156 -10.48 4.42 19.16
C GLN A 156 -9.44 5.51 18.85
N ALA A 157 -8.17 5.28 19.17
CA ALA A 157 -7.08 6.22 18.86
C ALA A 157 -6.96 6.48 17.35
N ALA A 158 -7.15 5.46 16.50
CA ALA A 158 -7.16 5.63 15.06
C ALA A 158 -8.37 6.46 14.58
N VAL A 159 -9.56 6.24 15.15
CA VAL A 159 -10.75 7.05 14.87
C VAL A 159 -10.51 8.50 15.30
N ASP A 160 -9.92 8.73 16.47
CA ASP A 160 -9.58 10.08 16.96
C ASP A 160 -8.63 10.80 16.01
N TYR A 161 -7.58 10.11 15.54
CA TYR A 161 -6.69 10.65 14.53
C TYR A 161 -7.47 11.06 13.27
N MET A 162 -8.38 10.21 12.77
CA MET A 162 -9.18 10.52 11.59
C MET A 162 -10.08 11.74 11.79
N MET A 163 -10.66 11.88 12.98
CA MET A 163 -11.49 13.02 13.37
C MET A 163 -10.69 14.31 13.50
N ALA A 164 -9.46 14.24 14.00
CA ALA A 164 -8.56 15.39 14.10
C ALA A 164 -8.17 15.95 12.72
N GLN A 165 -8.17 15.13 11.66
CA GLN A 165 -7.90 15.59 10.29
C GLN A 165 -9.08 16.31 9.63
N LEU A 166 -10.23 16.41 10.30
CA LEU A 166 -11.43 17.10 9.79
C LEU A 166 -11.59 18.52 10.34
N GLN A 167 -10.67 18.95 11.21
CA GLN A 167 -10.61 20.30 11.80
C GLN A 167 -9.80 21.23 10.91
#